data_AF-A0AAV4BMQ5-F1
#
_entry.id   AF-A0AAV4BMQ5-F1
#
_cell.length_a   1.000
_cell.length_b   1.000
_cell.length_c   1.000
_cell.angle_alpha   90.00
_cell.angle_beta   90.00
_cell.angle_gamma   90.00
#
_symmetry.space_group_name_H-M   'P 1'
#
loop_
_entity.id
_entity.type
_entity.pdbx_description
1 polymer ?
#
loop_
_entity_poly.entity_id
_entity_poly.type
_entity_poly.pdbx_seq_one_letter_code
_entity_poly.pdbx_strand_id
1 'polypeptide(L)'
;TAAAAAAFTAPPTAPSASALSRPLKDVRQRNSFDANIGADRRIALINDVQLLPGGRLLLADAINKCVKLLNTQGQHLHTLECRSEPYRLAVLDSSSICHTVAVTLPYCSGIDILEVNGDNMEAKRTLQTSRGYLTVAAVNNLTLAVGYWIGSGIDLIDLGGQVLRQICSSVWPRYMDITEDGGLVCSTADNKIARVQVDTSTVAFDKSVPQIQYPLGVTITCDGSILVTDRSNNTLHLVSSQGVLIKQLWSVPSDGDHDDYLQSVSTDGSVCVCGTWSGCVYILDCL
;
A
#
# COMPACT_ATOMS: atom_id res chain seq x y z
N THR A 1 -38.82 -26.20 -15.73
CA THR A 1 -37.70 -26.17 -16.68
C THR A 1 -36.59 -25.35 -16.05
N ALA A 2 -35.35 -25.80 -16.20
CA ALA A 2 -34.24 -25.67 -15.25
C ALA A 2 -33.84 -24.24 -14.86
N ALA A 3 -33.59 -24.07 -13.56
CA ALA A 3 -32.86 -22.96 -12.97
C ALA A 3 -31.37 -23.08 -13.32
N ALA A 4 -30.80 -22.04 -13.91
CA ALA A 4 -29.37 -21.94 -14.16
C ALA A 4 -28.68 -21.44 -12.89
N ALA A 5 -28.10 -22.36 -12.12
CA ALA A 5 -27.11 -22.04 -11.11
C ALA A 5 -25.87 -21.49 -11.81
N ALA A 6 -25.58 -20.20 -11.60
CA ALA A 6 -24.30 -19.63 -11.97
C ALA A 6 -23.23 -20.29 -11.10
N ALA A 7 -22.36 -21.07 -11.73
CA ALA A 7 -21.23 -21.69 -11.07
C ALA A 7 -20.31 -20.58 -10.53
N PHE A 8 -20.17 -20.52 -9.20
CA PHE A 8 -19.09 -19.80 -8.55
C PHE A 8 -17.77 -20.44 -9.01
N THR A 9 -17.11 -19.80 -9.97
CA THR A 9 -15.70 -20.07 -10.24
C THR A 9 -14.90 -19.67 -9.00
N ALA A 10 -13.98 -20.55 -8.57
CA ALA A 10 -13.06 -20.27 -7.48
C ALA A 10 -12.42 -18.87 -7.60
N PRO A 11 -12.11 -18.18 -6.49
CA PRO A 11 -11.46 -16.89 -6.55
C PRO A 11 -10.18 -17.00 -7.41
N PRO A 12 -9.86 -15.99 -8.24
CA PRO A 12 -8.58 -15.96 -8.93
C PRO A 12 -7.49 -16.09 -7.88
N THR A 13 -6.60 -17.06 -8.07
CA THR A 13 -5.41 -17.24 -7.24
C THR A 13 -4.68 -15.91 -7.14
N ALA A 14 -4.42 -15.47 -5.91
CA ALA A 14 -3.63 -14.29 -5.61
C ALA A 14 -2.32 -14.30 -6.42
N PRO A 15 -1.80 -13.13 -6.82
CA PRO A 15 -0.53 -13.03 -7.51
C PRO A 15 0.56 -13.81 -6.78
N SER A 16 1.33 -14.54 -7.57
CA SER A 16 2.31 -15.56 -7.20
C SER A 16 3.11 -15.30 -5.93
N ALA A 17 3.00 -16.24 -4.99
CA ALA A 17 3.94 -16.65 -3.94
C ALA A 17 5.15 -15.71 -3.71
N SER A 18 5.04 -14.91 -2.65
CA SER A 18 6.16 -14.25 -2.00
C SER A 18 7.27 -15.26 -1.66
N ALA A 19 8.51 -14.93 -2.01
CA ALA A 19 9.69 -15.79 -1.90
C ALA A 19 10.23 -15.95 -0.46
N LEU A 20 9.39 -15.79 0.55
CA LEU A 20 9.68 -16.30 1.89
C LEU A 20 9.00 -17.65 2.08
N SER A 21 9.81 -18.71 2.20
CA SER A 21 9.36 -20.01 2.71
C SER A 21 9.32 -20.05 4.25
N ARG A 22 9.53 -18.90 4.93
CA ARG A 22 9.73 -18.82 6.37
C ARG A 22 9.05 -17.57 6.98
N PRO A 23 8.46 -17.71 8.17
CA PRO A 23 7.90 -16.58 8.94
C PRO A 23 8.94 -15.46 9.15
N LEU A 24 8.52 -14.20 9.00
CA LEU A 24 9.35 -13.03 9.31
C LEU A 24 9.58 -12.99 10.83
N LYS A 25 10.85 -12.94 11.27
CA LYS A 25 11.18 -12.91 12.70
C LYS A 25 11.82 -11.60 13.12
N ASP A 26 12.67 -11.05 12.26
CA ASP A 26 13.33 -9.78 12.52
C ASP A 26 13.62 -9.03 11.23
N VAL A 27 14.09 -7.79 11.36
CA VAL A 27 14.60 -7.02 10.22
C VAL A 27 15.94 -6.39 10.55
N ARG A 28 16.71 -6.08 9.51
CA ARG A 28 17.95 -5.30 9.65
C ARG A 28 18.03 -4.25 8.56
N GLN A 29 18.30 -3.00 8.95
CA GLN A 29 18.53 -1.94 7.97
C GLN A 29 19.75 -2.25 7.11
N ARG A 30 19.52 -2.32 5.80
CA ARG A 30 20.55 -2.52 4.77
C ARG A 30 21.00 -1.19 4.18
N ASN A 31 20.05 -0.30 3.91
CA ASN A 31 20.31 0.98 3.25
C ASN A 31 19.28 2.04 3.67
N SER A 32 19.62 3.30 3.45
CA SER A 32 18.67 4.42 3.49
C SER A 32 19.13 5.52 2.53
N PHE A 33 18.19 6.22 1.91
CA PHE A 33 18.48 7.32 1.01
C PHE A 33 17.35 8.33 1.00
N ASP A 34 17.64 9.52 0.49
CA ASP A 34 16.66 10.56 0.27
C ASP A 34 16.02 10.41 -1.13
N ALA A 35 14.69 10.43 -1.20
CA ALA A 35 13.92 10.40 -2.45
C ALA A 35 13.88 11.76 -3.19
N ASN A 36 14.47 12.81 -2.63
CA ASN A 36 14.67 14.08 -3.30
C ASN A 36 15.58 13.93 -4.52
N ILE A 37 15.15 14.47 -5.65
CA ILE A 37 15.90 14.52 -6.91
C ILE A 37 16.14 15.97 -7.35
N GLY A 38 17.16 16.20 -8.17
CA GLY A 38 17.52 17.57 -8.59
C GLY A 38 16.45 18.32 -9.38
N ALA A 39 15.43 17.62 -9.89
CA ALA A 39 14.29 18.22 -10.59
C ALA A 39 13.13 18.61 -9.65
N ASP A 40 13.18 18.25 -8.36
CA ASP A 40 12.12 18.53 -7.41
C ASP A 40 11.98 20.02 -7.14
N ARG A 41 10.73 20.45 -6.98
CA ARG A 41 10.41 21.85 -6.67
C ARG A 41 10.39 22.09 -5.16
N ARG A 42 10.17 21.03 -4.38
CA ARG A 42 10.07 21.03 -2.90
C ARG A 42 10.61 19.72 -2.36
N ILE A 43 10.94 19.72 -1.07
CA ILE A 43 11.29 18.49 -0.34
C ILE A 43 10.17 17.47 -0.52
N ALA A 44 10.52 16.27 -0.97
CA ALA A 44 9.62 15.20 -1.32
C ALA A 44 8.69 14.85 -0.15
N LEU A 45 7.39 14.77 -0.45
CA LEU A 45 6.37 14.36 0.51
C LEU A 45 5.87 12.99 0.10
N ILE A 46 6.50 11.94 0.61
CA ILE A 46 6.20 10.57 0.20
C ILE A 46 4.98 10.07 0.97
N ASN A 47 3.85 10.02 0.29
CA ASN A 47 2.64 9.46 0.86
C ASN A 47 2.70 7.92 0.88
N ASP A 48 3.30 7.31 -0.14
CA ASP A 48 3.33 5.86 -0.28
C ASP A 48 4.60 5.34 -0.96
N VAL A 49 5.00 4.12 -0.61
CA VAL A 49 6.07 3.36 -1.24
C VAL A 49 5.57 1.97 -1.61
N GLN A 50 5.85 1.53 -2.84
CA GLN A 50 5.61 0.15 -3.26
C GLN A 50 6.90 -0.48 -3.78
N LEU A 51 7.26 -1.63 -3.20
CA LEU A 51 8.36 -2.46 -3.67
C LEU A 51 7.84 -3.39 -4.77
N LEU A 52 8.40 -3.25 -5.97
CA LEU A 52 8.15 -4.14 -7.08
C LEU A 52 9.21 -5.25 -7.12
N PRO A 53 8.90 -6.41 -7.72
CA PRO A 53 9.88 -7.44 -8.05
C PRO A 53 11.15 -6.88 -8.71
N GLY A 54 12.30 -7.45 -8.38
CA GLY A 54 13.60 -6.99 -8.91
C GLY A 54 14.17 -5.74 -8.21
N GLY A 55 13.59 -5.30 -7.09
CA GLY A 55 14.14 -4.23 -6.26
C GLY A 55 13.92 -2.83 -6.82
N ARG A 56 12.79 -2.64 -7.52
CA ARG A 56 12.31 -1.33 -7.98
C ARG A 56 11.31 -0.76 -6.99
N LEU A 57 11.31 0.54 -6.82
CA LEU A 57 10.52 1.26 -5.83
C LEU A 57 9.68 2.33 -6.53
N LEU A 58 8.38 2.32 -6.28
CA LEU A 58 7.49 3.40 -6.66
C LEU A 58 7.23 4.28 -5.45
N LEU A 59 7.42 5.58 -5.59
CA LEU A 59 7.19 6.57 -4.54
C LEU A 59 6.14 7.57 -5.01
N ALA A 60 5.04 7.67 -4.26
CA ALA A 60 4.03 8.70 -4.48
C ALA A 60 4.45 10.01 -3.80
N ASP A 61 5.04 10.92 -4.57
CA ASP A 61 5.46 12.23 -4.08
C ASP A 61 4.32 13.24 -4.27
N ALA A 62 3.60 13.49 -3.18
CA ALA A 62 2.38 14.27 -3.19
C ALA A 62 2.64 15.73 -3.57
N ILE A 63 3.68 16.33 -2.98
CA ILE A 63 3.91 17.77 -3.08
C ILE A 63 4.55 18.15 -4.42
N ASN A 64 5.37 17.25 -4.98
CA ASN A 64 5.90 17.39 -6.34
C ASN A 64 4.94 16.83 -7.41
N LYS A 65 3.76 16.31 -7.01
CA LYS A 65 2.71 15.78 -7.88
C LYS A 65 3.24 14.77 -8.90
N CYS A 66 3.99 13.78 -8.44
CA CYS A 66 4.57 12.78 -9.33
C CYS A 66 4.71 11.41 -8.65
N VAL A 67 4.80 10.38 -9.48
CA VAL A 67 5.30 9.07 -9.06
C VAL A 67 6.76 8.97 -9.50
N LYS A 68 7.64 8.62 -8.57
CA LYS A 68 9.07 8.39 -8.84
C LYS A 68 9.36 6.90 -8.84
N LEU A 69 10.18 6.46 -9.80
CA LEU A 69 10.73 5.12 -9.90
C LEU A 69 12.20 5.17 -9.50
N LEU A 70 12.55 4.43 -8.45
CA LEU A 70 13.92 4.29 -7.96
C LEU A 70 14.27 2.80 -7.86
N ASN A 71 15.54 2.49 -7.61
CA ASN A 71 15.94 1.17 -7.13
C ASN A 71 16.27 1.19 -5.63
N THR A 72 16.47 0.01 -5.03
CA THR A 72 16.81 -0.12 -3.61
C THR A 72 18.19 0.42 -3.22
N GLN A 73 19.01 0.86 -4.18
CA GLN A 73 20.24 1.62 -3.93
C GLN A 73 20.00 3.13 -3.86
N GLY A 74 18.78 3.61 -4.11
CA GLY A 74 18.43 5.03 -4.13
C GLY A 74 18.71 5.71 -5.47
N GLN A 75 19.02 4.95 -6.52
CA GLN A 75 19.21 5.53 -7.85
C GLN A 75 17.83 5.85 -8.46
N HIS A 76 17.65 7.10 -8.86
CA HIS A 76 16.49 7.54 -9.64
C HIS A 76 16.54 7.00 -11.07
N LEU A 77 15.40 6.52 -11.55
CA LEU A 77 15.26 5.87 -12.87
C LEU A 77 14.28 6.63 -13.75
N HIS A 78 13.13 7.04 -13.20
CA HIS A 78 12.08 7.73 -13.95
C HIS A 78 11.19 8.57 -13.02
N THR A 79 10.67 9.69 -13.50
CA THR A 79 9.60 10.46 -12.84
C THR A 79 8.43 10.63 -13.78
N LEU A 80 7.23 10.27 -13.33
CA LEU A 80 6.00 10.47 -14.07
C LEU A 80 5.15 11.54 -13.37
N GLU A 81 4.88 12.64 -14.07
CA GLU A 81 4.03 13.71 -13.53
C GLU A 81 2.58 13.25 -13.42
N CYS A 82 1.95 13.58 -12.30
CA CYS A 82 0.54 13.34 -12.03
C CYS A 82 -0.25 14.64 -12.20
N ARG A 83 -1.51 14.52 -12.61
CA ARG A 83 -2.44 15.67 -12.74
C ARG A 83 -2.83 16.30 -11.39
N SER A 84 -2.64 15.58 -10.29
CA SER A 84 -2.94 15.98 -8.91
C SER A 84 -2.00 15.22 -7.97
N GLU A 85 -2.06 15.53 -6.69
CA GLU A 85 -1.25 14.98 -5.62
C GLU A 85 -1.53 13.47 -5.46
N PRO A 86 -0.55 12.59 -5.74
CA PRO A 86 -0.72 11.15 -5.52
C PRO A 86 -0.75 10.77 -4.04
N TYR A 87 -1.54 9.74 -3.72
CA TYR A 87 -1.77 9.33 -2.32
C TYR A 87 -1.38 7.88 -2.03
N ARG A 88 -1.99 6.91 -2.69
CA ARG A 88 -1.73 5.48 -2.47
C ARG A 88 -1.55 4.75 -3.80
N LEU A 89 -0.70 3.75 -3.77
CA LEU A 89 -0.29 2.92 -4.89
C LEU A 89 -0.76 1.49 -4.62
N ALA A 90 -1.36 0.85 -5.61
CA ALA A 90 -1.65 -0.59 -5.57
C ALA A 90 -1.15 -1.25 -6.85
N VAL A 91 -0.43 -2.37 -6.71
CA VAL A 91 0.06 -3.17 -7.83
C VAL A 91 -1.00 -4.20 -8.19
N LEU A 92 -1.53 -4.15 -9.42
CA LEU A 92 -2.63 -5.02 -9.89
C LEU A 92 -2.14 -6.35 -10.46
N ASP A 93 -0.90 -6.38 -10.95
CA ASP A 93 -0.32 -7.54 -11.63
C ASP A 93 1.10 -7.80 -11.14
N SER A 94 1.39 -9.07 -10.91
CA SER A 94 2.71 -9.57 -10.50
C SER A 94 3.51 -10.17 -11.65
N SER A 95 3.15 -9.91 -12.92
CA SER A 95 4.01 -10.27 -14.04
C SER A 95 5.45 -9.80 -13.76
N SER A 96 6.44 -10.65 -13.97
CA SER A 96 7.83 -10.36 -13.57
C SER A 96 8.51 -9.26 -14.40
N ILE A 97 7.82 -8.71 -15.41
CA ILE A 97 8.40 -7.82 -16.41
C ILE A 97 7.65 -6.49 -16.48
N CYS A 98 6.32 -6.51 -16.41
CA CYS A 98 5.49 -5.32 -16.53
C CYS A 98 4.42 -5.28 -15.43
N HIS A 99 4.39 -4.21 -14.66
CA HIS A 99 3.45 -4.05 -13.56
C HIS A 99 2.41 -3.01 -13.89
N THR A 100 1.13 -3.38 -13.78
CA THR A 100 0.04 -2.40 -13.77
C THR A 100 -0.14 -1.86 -12.37
N VAL A 101 -0.16 -0.54 -12.21
CA VAL A 101 -0.24 0.13 -10.91
C VAL A 101 -1.37 1.15 -10.91
N ALA A 102 -2.23 1.10 -9.90
CA ALA A 102 -3.23 2.14 -9.64
C ALA A 102 -2.68 3.17 -8.66
N VAL A 103 -2.92 4.44 -8.95
CA VAL A 103 -2.49 5.59 -8.14
C VAL A 103 -3.69 6.44 -7.79
N THR A 104 -4.02 6.59 -6.50
CA THR A 104 -5.15 7.43 -6.08
C THR A 104 -4.79 8.91 -6.15
N LEU A 105 -5.69 9.69 -6.76
CA LEU A 105 -5.61 11.15 -6.89
C LEU A 105 -6.88 11.80 -6.29
N PRO A 106 -7.01 11.82 -4.95
CA PRO A 106 -8.26 12.14 -4.25
C PRO A 106 -8.82 13.52 -4.59
N TYR A 107 -7.96 14.54 -4.74
CA TYR A 107 -8.39 15.92 -4.95
C TYR A 107 -8.97 16.21 -6.35
N CYS A 108 -8.84 15.25 -7.27
CA CYS A 108 -9.43 15.34 -8.60
C CYS A 108 -10.37 14.17 -8.91
N SER A 109 -10.79 13.41 -7.89
CA SER A 109 -11.64 12.20 -8.01
C SER A 109 -11.16 11.27 -9.13
N GLY A 110 -9.85 11.03 -9.16
CA GLY A 110 -9.19 10.23 -10.19
C GLY A 110 -8.39 9.08 -9.59
N ILE A 111 -8.22 8.03 -10.39
CA ILE A 111 -7.21 6.99 -10.16
C ILE A 111 -6.43 6.81 -11.46
N ASP A 112 -5.14 7.11 -11.46
CA ASP A 112 -4.30 6.87 -12.62
C ASP A 112 -3.90 5.39 -12.68
N ILE A 113 -3.99 4.80 -13.86
CA ILE A 113 -3.47 3.46 -14.17
C ILE A 113 -2.18 3.63 -14.95
N LEU A 114 -1.10 3.15 -14.35
CA LEU A 114 0.25 3.20 -14.88
C LEU A 114 0.70 1.80 -15.32
N GLU A 115 1.59 1.75 -16.30
CA GLU A 115 2.41 0.58 -16.57
C GLU A 115 3.86 0.89 -16.22
N VAL A 116 4.50 -0.04 -15.53
CA VAL A 116 5.92 0.02 -15.18
C VAL A 116 6.63 -1.15 -15.84
N ASN A 117 7.53 -0.87 -16.77
CA ASN A 117 8.29 -1.87 -17.52
C ASN A 117 9.79 -1.60 -17.36
N GLY A 118 10.44 -2.40 -16.52
CA GLY A 118 11.82 -2.19 -16.12
C GLY A 118 12.01 -0.82 -15.44
N ASP A 119 12.73 0.07 -16.13
CA ASP A 119 13.11 1.39 -15.62
C ASP A 119 12.21 2.52 -16.14
N ASN A 120 11.11 2.18 -16.82
CA ASN A 120 10.20 3.15 -17.42
C ASN A 120 8.79 3.05 -16.84
N MET A 121 8.16 4.21 -16.65
CA MET A 121 6.75 4.33 -16.29
C MET A 121 5.98 5.05 -17.38
N GLU A 122 4.75 4.60 -17.64
CA GLU A 122 3.85 5.24 -18.59
C GLU A 122 2.43 5.33 -18.01
N ALA A 123 1.83 6.53 -18.07
CA ALA A 123 0.41 6.70 -17.76
C ALA A 123 -0.45 6.15 -18.90
N LYS A 124 -1.27 5.14 -18.62
CA LYS A 124 -2.15 4.53 -19.63
C LYS A 124 -3.52 5.16 -19.69
N ARG A 125 -4.13 5.41 -18.53
CA ARG A 125 -5.44 6.07 -18.42
C ARG A 125 -5.71 6.58 -17.01
N THR A 126 -6.66 7.49 -16.89
CA THR A 126 -7.21 7.91 -15.59
C THR A 126 -8.66 7.44 -15.47
N LEU A 127 -8.96 6.69 -14.41
CA LEU A 127 -10.33 6.35 -14.03
C LEU A 127 -10.96 7.59 -13.40
N GLN A 128 -12.11 8.02 -13.91
CA GLN A 128 -12.93 9.02 -13.20
C GLN A 128 -13.83 8.29 -12.20
N THR A 129 -13.77 8.69 -10.94
CA THR A 129 -14.52 8.05 -9.87
C THR A 129 -15.63 8.95 -9.35
N SER A 130 -16.65 8.35 -8.73
CA SER A 130 -17.78 9.10 -8.15
C SER A 130 -17.38 10.03 -6.99
N ARG A 131 -16.20 9.82 -6.41
CA ARG A 131 -15.63 10.56 -5.27
C ARG A 131 -14.11 10.44 -5.24
N GLY A 132 -13.46 11.30 -4.46
CA GLY A 132 -12.03 11.20 -4.15
C GLY A 132 -11.73 10.05 -3.20
N TYR A 133 -11.08 9.01 -3.69
CA TYR A 133 -10.58 7.90 -2.87
C TYR A 133 -9.14 8.18 -2.42
N LEU A 134 -8.87 7.96 -1.14
CA LEU A 134 -7.55 8.22 -0.52
C LEU A 134 -6.66 6.99 -0.55
N THR A 135 -7.25 5.81 -0.38
CA THR A 135 -6.53 4.54 -0.30
C THR A 135 -7.05 3.54 -1.31
N VAL A 136 -6.18 2.64 -1.75
CA VAL A 136 -6.48 1.62 -2.75
C VAL A 136 -5.74 0.33 -2.38
N ALA A 137 -6.38 -0.81 -2.63
CA ALA A 137 -5.74 -2.13 -2.67
C ALA A 137 -6.24 -2.88 -3.90
N ALA A 138 -5.36 -3.64 -4.55
CA ALA A 138 -5.75 -4.48 -5.68
C ALA A 138 -6.40 -5.76 -5.16
N VAL A 139 -7.68 -5.99 -5.49
CA VAL A 139 -8.36 -7.25 -5.16
C VAL A 139 -7.99 -8.32 -6.17
N ASN A 140 -7.88 -7.92 -7.44
CA ASN A 140 -7.37 -8.70 -8.56
C ASN A 140 -6.99 -7.73 -9.69
N ASN A 141 -6.64 -8.27 -10.86
CA ASN A 141 -6.25 -7.49 -12.03
C ASN A 141 -7.36 -6.65 -12.67
N LEU A 142 -8.61 -6.73 -12.20
CA LEU A 142 -9.78 -6.03 -12.74
C LEU A 142 -10.57 -5.24 -11.68
N THR A 143 -10.26 -5.41 -10.40
CA THR A 143 -11.04 -4.85 -9.30
C THR A 143 -10.13 -4.23 -8.24
N LEU A 144 -10.49 -3.02 -7.82
CA LEU A 144 -9.83 -2.29 -6.75
C LEU A 144 -10.77 -2.15 -5.55
N ALA A 145 -10.24 -2.34 -4.35
CA ALA A 145 -10.87 -1.87 -3.14
C ALA A 145 -10.36 -0.46 -2.83
N VAL A 146 -11.27 0.49 -2.65
CA VAL A 146 -10.94 1.91 -2.48
C VAL A 146 -11.62 2.51 -1.26
N GLY A 147 -10.87 3.29 -0.50
CA GLY A 147 -11.33 3.89 0.75
C GLY A 147 -11.48 5.41 0.67
N TYR A 148 -12.47 5.95 1.36
CA TYR A 148 -12.79 7.39 1.38
C TYR A 148 -13.23 7.83 2.79
N TRP A 149 -13.14 9.13 3.09
CA TRP A 149 -13.41 9.65 4.45
C TRP A 149 -14.78 10.32 4.62
N ILE A 150 -15.35 10.93 3.59
CA ILE A 150 -16.66 11.59 3.72
C ILE A 150 -17.77 10.55 3.53
N GLY A 151 -18.47 10.22 4.62
CA GLY A 151 -19.40 9.08 4.68
C GLY A 151 -18.71 7.72 4.82
N SER A 152 -17.42 7.74 5.17
CA SER A 152 -16.45 6.66 5.41
C SER A 152 -16.83 5.24 5.02
N GLY A 153 -15.99 4.62 4.20
CA GLY A 153 -16.15 3.20 3.87
C GLY A 153 -15.13 2.70 2.88
N ILE A 154 -15.38 1.47 2.42
CA ILE A 154 -14.62 0.77 1.40
C ILE A 154 -15.59 0.39 0.29
N ASP A 155 -15.33 0.88 -0.91
CA ASP A 155 -16.02 0.49 -2.14
C ASP A 155 -15.14 -0.49 -2.92
N LEU A 156 -15.78 -1.40 -3.64
CA LEU A 156 -15.17 -2.11 -4.76
C LEU A 156 -15.52 -1.37 -6.05
N ILE A 157 -14.51 -1.11 -6.86
CA ILE A 157 -14.66 -0.49 -8.17
C ILE A 157 -14.00 -1.35 -9.25
N ASP A 158 -14.51 -1.24 -10.48
CA ASP A 158 -13.82 -1.78 -11.65
C ASP A 158 -12.76 -0.81 -12.18
N LEU A 159 -11.99 -1.26 -13.17
CA LEU A 159 -11.03 -0.40 -13.86
C LEU A 159 -11.64 0.52 -14.93
N GLY A 160 -12.95 0.73 -14.89
CA GLY A 160 -13.68 1.83 -15.52
C GLY A 160 -14.01 2.96 -14.53
N GLY A 161 -13.75 2.76 -13.24
CA GLY A 161 -14.07 3.71 -12.16
C GLY A 161 -15.49 3.57 -11.61
N GLN A 162 -16.24 2.54 -12.04
CA GLN A 162 -17.61 2.31 -11.58
C GLN A 162 -17.63 1.56 -10.25
N VAL A 163 -18.50 2.00 -9.34
CA VAL A 163 -18.72 1.32 -8.06
C VAL A 163 -19.53 0.05 -8.30
N LEU A 164 -18.92 -1.10 -8.00
CA LEU A 164 -19.53 -2.41 -8.08
C LEU A 164 -20.36 -2.70 -6.82
N ARG A 165 -19.79 -2.43 -5.65
CA ARG A 165 -20.42 -2.68 -4.34
C ARG A 165 -19.69 -1.92 -3.23
N GLN A 166 -20.42 -1.40 -2.25
CA GLN A 166 -19.84 -0.98 -0.97
C GLN A 166 -19.68 -2.20 -0.06
N ILE A 167 -18.45 -2.52 0.37
CA ILE A 167 -18.14 -3.71 1.18
C ILE A 167 -17.99 -3.42 2.67
N CYS A 168 -17.79 -2.16 3.06
CA CYS A 168 -17.76 -1.78 4.47
C CYS A 168 -18.11 -0.30 4.64
N SER A 169 -18.94 0.03 5.62
CA SER A 169 -19.29 1.42 5.99
C SER A 169 -18.85 1.78 7.41
N SER A 170 -18.36 0.82 8.20
CA SER A 170 -17.94 1.03 9.59
C SER A 170 -16.44 1.20 9.75
N VAL A 171 -15.64 0.74 8.79
CA VAL A 171 -14.16 0.88 8.79
C VAL A 171 -13.76 2.09 7.97
N TRP A 172 -12.90 2.93 8.54
CA TRP A 172 -12.48 4.21 7.95
C TRP A 172 -11.00 4.12 7.58
N PRO A 173 -10.65 3.49 6.45
CA PRO A 173 -9.27 3.13 6.18
C PRO A 173 -8.40 4.37 5.85
N ARG A 174 -7.16 4.39 6.36
CA ARG A 174 -6.10 5.31 5.90
C ARG A 174 -5.16 4.64 4.89
N TYR A 175 -4.96 3.35 5.06
CA TYR A 175 -4.13 2.48 4.22
C TYR A 175 -4.79 1.11 4.18
N MET A 176 -4.70 0.41 3.04
CA MET A 176 -5.19 -0.96 2.91
C MET A 176 -4.18 -1.81 2.15
N ASP A 177 -4.10 -3.09 2.50
CA ASP A 177 -3.42 -4.11 1.71
C ASP A 177 -4.30 -5.37 1.63
N ILE A 178 -4.17 -6.13 0.55
CA ILE A 178 -4.93 -7.36 0.31
C ILE A 178 -4.19 -8.56 0.92
N THR A 179 -4.92 -9.47 1.55
CA THR A 179 -4.40 -10.75 2.05
C THR A 179 -4.60 -11.85 1.02
N GLU A 180 -3.77 -12.90 1.07
CA GLU A 180 -3.87 -14.04 0.13
C GLU A 180 -5.24 -14.74 0.18
N ASP A 181 -5.93 -14.70 1.32
CA ASP A 181 -7.28 -15.26 1.48
C ASP A 181 -8.41 -14.32 1.02
N GLY A 182 -8.09 -13.20 0.37
CA GLY A 182 -9.07 -12.28 -0.20
C GLY A 182 -9.69 -11.31 0.82
N GLY A 183 -9.05 -11.12 1.97
CA GLY A 183 -9.38 -10.08 2.94
C GLY A 183 -8.58 -8.81 2.70
N LEU A 184 -9.02 -7.72 3.31
CA LEU A 184 -8.29 -6.46 3.40
C LEU A 184 -7.82 -6.27 4.83
N VAL A 185 -6.56 -5.92 5.01
CA VAL A 185 -6.08 -5.35 6.27
C VAL A 185 -5.95 -3.85 6.10
N CYS A 186 -6.44 -3.12 7.10
CA CYS A 186 -6.50 -1.67 7.06
C CYS A 186 -5.91 -1.07 8.33
N SER A 187 -5.16 0.01 8.21
CA SER A 187 -5.07 0.99 9.29
C SER A 187 -6.27 1.92 9.21
N THR A 188 -6.76 2.39 10.35
CA THR A 188 -8.01 3.15 10.40
C THR A 188 -7.86 4.56 10.97
N ALA A 189 -8.86 5.40 10.69
CA ALA A 189 -8.92 6.79 11.13
C ALA A 189 -9.03 6.97 12.66
N ASP A 190 -9.48 5.93 13.36
CA ASP A 190 -9.63 5.87 14.82
C ASP A 190 -8.48 5.11 15.50
N ASN A 191 -7.32 5.04 14.84
CA ASN A 191 -6.07 4.46 15.35
C ASN A 191 -6.19 2.98 15.70
N LYS A 192 -6.85 2.22 14.82
CA LYS A 192 -6.98 0.77 14.92
C LYS A 192 -6.36 0.08 13.72
N ILE A 193 -6.28 -1.24 13.83
CA ILE A 193 -6.09 -2.14 12.71
C ILE A 193 -7.39 -2.92 12.54
N ALA A 194 -7.86 -2.98 11.30
CA ALA A 194 -9.05 -3.72 10.93
C ALA A 194 -8.71 -4.78 9.89
N ARG A 195 -9.53 -5.84 9.86
CA ARG A 195 -9.54 -6.82 8.78
C ARG A 195 -10.95 -7.00 8.27
N VAL A 196 -11.15 -6.84 6.97
CA VAL A 196 -12.45 -6.89 6.30
C VAL A 196 -12.39 -7.93 5.19
N GLN A 197 -13.26 -8.93 5.22
CA GLN A 197 -13.35 -9.91 4.14
C GLN A 197 -14.09 -9.33 2.94
N VAL A 198 -13.46 -9.38 1.76
CA VAL A 198 -13.98 -8.73 0.56
C VAL A 198 -15.24 -9.43 0.07
N ASP A 199 -15.26 -10.76 0.03
CA ASP A 199 -16.35 -11.57 -0.52
C ASP A 199 -17.67 -11.40 0.26
N THR A 200 -17.58 -11.55 1.58
CA THR A 200 -18.68 -11.58 2.55
C THR A 200 -18.99 -10.20 3.11
N SER A 201 -18.14 -9.20 2.88
CA SER A 201 -18.29 -7.85 3.45
C SER A 201 -18.34 -7.86 4.99
N THR A 202 -17.63 -8.82 5.61
CA THR A 202 -17.60 -8.99 7.07
C THR A 202 -16.35 -8.37 7.67
N VAL A 203 -16.51 -7.69 8.81
CA VAL A 203 -15.38 -7.18 9.59
C VAL A 203 -14.93 -8.28 10.55
N ALA A 204 -13.80 -8.93 10.25
CA ALA A 204 -13.23 -9.99 11.07
C ALA A 204 -12.72 -9.44 12.41
N PHE A 205 -12.08 -8.27 12.39
CA PHE A 205 -11.79 -7.48 13.57
C PHE A 205 -11.62 -6.01 13.20
N ASP A 206 -11.85 -5.12 14.17
CA ASP A 206 -11.51 -3.71 14.13
C ASP A 206 -11.13 -3.29 15.55
N LYS A 207 -9.83 -3.22 15.87
CA LYS A 207 -9.38 -3.00 17.25
C LYS A 207 -8.06 -2.25 17.33
N SER A 208 -7.91 -1.52 18.43
CA SER A 208 -6.64 -0.89 18.78
C SER A 208 -5.63 -1.97 19.15
N VAL A 209 -4.39 -1.82 18.68
CA VAL A 209 -3.28 -2.69 19.06
C VAL A 209 -2.47 -1.96 20.13
N PRO A 210 -2.33 -2.52 21.35
CA PRO A 210 -1.55 -1.88 22.39
C PRO A 210 -0.13 -1.55 21.92
N GLN A 211 0.42 -0.43 22.38
CA GLN A 211 1.77 0.08 22.04
C GLN A 211 1.95 0.64 20.63
N ILE A 212 0.99 0.46 19.71
CA ILE A 212 1.01 1.10 18.40
C ILE A 212 0.21 2.40 18.46
N GLN A 213 0.87 3.54 18.20
CA GLN A 213 0.25 4.85 18.16
C GLN A 213 0.10 5.35 16.72
N TYR A 214 -1.13 5.70 16.34
CA TYR A 214 -1.42 6.23 15.00
C TYR A 214 -0.90 5.32 13.86
N PRO A 215 -1.40 4.06 13.76
CA PRO A 215 -1.02 3.16 12.68
C PRO A 215 -1.34 3.80 11.33
N LEU A 216 -0.43 3.67 10.36
CA LEU A 216 -0.61 4.22 9.03
C LEU A 216 -0.32 3.22 7.91
N GLY A 217 0.94 3.01 7.51
CA GLY A 217 1.30 1.97 6.57
C GLY A 217 0.97 0.58 7.11
N VAL A 218 0.32 -0.25 6.30
CA VAL A 218 0.11 -1.67 6.59
C VAL A 218 0.45 -2.50 5.35
N THR A 219 1.12 -3.63 5.55
CA THR A 219 1.33 -4.64 4.50
C THR A 219 1.39 -6.03 5.09
N ILE A 220 1.21 -7.05 4.25
CA ILE A 220 1.11 -8.45 4.66
C ILE A 220 2.38 -9.21 4.30
N THR A 221 2.89 -9.99 5.25
CA THR A 221 3.99 -10.93 5.01
C THR A 221 3.46 -12.25 4.44
N CYS A 222 4.34 -13.05 3.84
CA CYS A 222 3.99 -14.35 3.24
C CYS A 222 3.30 -15.35 4.19
N ASP A 223 3.46 -15.18 5.51
CA ASP A 223 2.85 -16.04 6.54
C ASP A 223 1.53 -15.46 7.07
N GLY A 224 1.04 -14.37 6.46
CA GLY A 224 -0.18 -13.68 6.83
C GLY A 224 -0.06 -12.75 8.04
N SER A 225 1.15 -12.57 8.59
CA SER A 225 1.38 -11.53 9.58
C SER A 225 1.29 -10.14 8.94
N ILE A 226 1.09 -9.12 9.77
CA ILE A 226 0.85 -7.74 9.36
C ILE A 226 2.04 -6.90 9.82
N LEU A 227 2.71 -6.26 8.86
CA LEU A 227 3.65 -5.19 9.13
C LEU A 227 2.89 -3.88 9.27
N VAL A 228 3.21 -3.11 10.30
CA VAL A 228 2.50 -1.88 10.63
C VAL A 228 3.49 -0.78 10.97
N THR A 229 3.40 0.36 10.30
CA THR A 229 4.12 1.56 10.72
C THR A 229 3.33 2.26 11.82
N ASP A 230 3.95 2.38 12.99
CA ASP A 230 3.54 3.31 14.04
C ASP A 230 4.10 4.68 13.69
N ARG A 231 3.23 5.55 13.18
CA ARG A 231 3.63 6.88 12.70
C ARG A 231 4.10 7.76 13.85
N SER A 232 3.48 7.69 15.01
CA SER A 232 3.77 8.60 16.13
C SER A 232 5.08 8.28 16.83
N ASN A 233 5.44 6.99 16.91
CA ASN A 233 6.67 6.52 17.53
C ASN A 233 7.78 6.21 16.52
N ASN A 234 7.53 6.38 15.21
CA ASN A 234 8.49 6.08 14.13
C ASN A 234 9.05 4.65 14.20
N THR A 235 8.16 3.70 14.42
CA THR A 235 8.52 2.29 14.59
C THR A 235 7.79 1.41 13.61
N LEU A 236 8.43 0.30 13.22
CA LEU A 236 7.83 -0.77 12.46
C LEU A 236 7.53 -1.93 13.40
N HIS A 237 6.29 -2.42 13.37
CA HIS A 237 5.82 -3.52 14.21
C HIS A 237 5.39 -4.71 13.38
N LEU A 238 5.56 -5.90 13.95
CA LEU A 238 4.98 -7.14 13.48
C LEU A 238 3.75 -7.46 14.33
N VAL A 239 2.61 -7.65 13.67
CA VAL A 239 1.31 -7.96 14.27
C VAL A 239 0.81 -9.26 13.66
N SER A 240 0.18 -10.12 14.44
CA SER A 240 -0.38 -11.37 13.94
C SER A 240 -1.56 -11.12 12.98
N SER A 241 -1.90 -12.13 12.18
CA SER A 241 -3.09 -12.12 11.30
C SER A 241 -4.44 -11.88 12.03
N GLN A 242 -4.43 -11.93 13.37
CA GLN A 242 -5.56 -11.68 14.27
C GLN A 242 -5.46 -10.31 14.97
N GLY A 243 -4.55 -9.43 14.55
CA GLY A 243 -4.39 -8.09 15.10
C GLY A 243 -3.78 -8.07 16.51
N VAL A 244 -2.90 -9.01 16.85
CA VAL A 244 -2.19 -9.02 18.15
C VAL A 244 -0.74 -8.64 17.94
N LEU A 245 -0.22 -7.66 18.69
CA LEU A 245 1.19 -7.28 18.62
C LEU A 245 2.09 -8.48 18.92
N ILE A 246 3.03 -8.77 18.02
CA ILE A 246 4.06 -9.80 18.21
C ILE A 246 5.34 -9.14 18.74
N LYS A 247 5.85 -8.13 18.02
CA LYS A 247 7.13 -7.48 18.34
C LYS A 247 7.25 -6.14 17.61
N GLN A 248 7.94 -5.18 18.22
CA GLN A 248 8.56 -4.07 17.49
C GLN A 248 9.80 -4.56 16.74
N LEU A 249 9.83 -4.42 15.42
CA LEU A 249 10.91 -4.90 14.56
C LEU A 249 12.03 -3.87 14.42
N TRP A 250 11.67 -2.60 14.28
CA TRP A 250 12.62 -1.56 13.93
C TRP A 250 12.11 -0.17 14.31
N SER A 251 13.03 0.80 14.39
CA SER A 251 12.75 2.21 14.64
C SER A 251 13.59 3.06 13.70
N VAL A 252 13.02 4.17 13.21
CA VAL A 252 13.77 5.18 12.47
C VAL A 252 14.96 5.66 13.32
N PRO A 253 16.20 5.67 12.79
CA PRO A 253 17.35 6.21 13.49
C PRO A 253 17.11 7.65 13.94
N SER A 254 17.47 7.95 15.19
CA SER A 254 17.35 9.30 15.74
C SER A 254 18.50 10.16 15.24
N ASP A 255 18.34 10.78 14.07
CA ASP A 255 19.43 11.54 13.41
C ASP A 255 19.43 13.03 13.80
N GLY A 256 18.78 13.36 14.93
CA GLY A 256 19.02 14.59 15.67
C GLY A 256 18.27 15.85 15.23
N ASP A 257 17.54 15.85 14.11
CA ASP A 257 16.97 17.11 13.61
C ASP A 257 15.61 17.05 12.89
N HIS A 258 14.94 15.89 12.79
CA HIS A 258 13.72 15.79 11.95
C HIS A 258 12.53 15.21 12.73
N ASP A 259 11.42 15.97 12.75
CA ASP A 259 10.06 15.47 13.02
C ASP A 259 9.59 14.60 11.83
N ASP A 260 10.39 13.60 11.50
CA ASP A 260 10.03 12.69 10.42
C ASP A 260 9.01 11.69 10.93
N TYR A 261 8.11 11.25 10.06
CA TYR A 261 7.04 10.32 10.42
C TYR A 261 7.07 9.13 9.49
N LEU A 262 7.09 7.91 10.02
CA LEU A 262 7.00 6.70 9.21
C LEU A 262 5.58 6.60 8.58
N GLN A 263 5.50 6.67 7.25
CA GLN A 263 4.23 6.85 6.52
C GLN A 263 3.69 5.56 5.88
N SER A 264 4.57 4.80 5.24
CA SER A 264 4.20 3.63 4.43
C SER A 264 5.22 2.51 4.60
N VAL A 265 4.77 1.29 4.32
CA VAL A 265 5.57 0.07 4.30
C VAL A 265 5.12 -0.82 3.15
N SER A 266 6.07 -1.44 2.47
CA SER A 266 5.84 -2.46 1.44
C SER A 266 6.90 -3.56 1.56
N THR A 267 6.56 -4.79 1.18
CA THR A 267 7.49 -5.93 1.26
C THR A 267 7.27 -6.93 0.12
N ASP A 268 8.34 -7.58 -0.30
CA ASP A 268 8.28 -8.77 -1.18
C ASP A 268 8.46 -10.09 -0.39
N GLY A 269 8.52 -9.97 0.94
CA GLY A 269 8.89 -11.02 1.89
C GLY A 269 10.38 -10.99 2.25
N SER A 270 11.29 -10.75 1.31
CA SER A 270 12.74 -10.75 1.61
C SER A 270 13.25 -9.37 1.99
N VAL A 271 12.63 -8.32 1.47
CA VAL A 271 12.96 -6.93 1.71
C VAL A 271 11.70 -6.20 2.16
N CYS A 272 11.86 -5.35 3.16
CA CYS A 272 10.85 -4.41 3.60
C CYS A 272 11.36 -2.99 3.33
N VAL A 273 10.49 -2.13 2.80
CA VAL A 273 10.81 -0.73 2.52
C VAL A 273 9.83 0.14 3.26
N CYS A 274 10.36 1.14 3.97
CA CYS A 274 9.57 2.13 4.67
C CYS A 274 9.86 3.53 4.15
N GLY A 275 8.81 4.30 3.88
CA GLY A 275 8.91 5.70 3.46
C GLY A 275 8.47 6.64 4.58
N THR A 276 9.08 7.82 4.63
CA THR A 276 8.75 8.84 5.63
C THR A 276 8.26 10.14 5.00
N TRP A 277 7.86 11.10 5.85
CA TRP A 277 7.30 12.37 5.37
C TRP A 277 8.35 13.28 4.74
N SER A 278 9.61 13.19 5.20
CA SER A 278 10.73 13.99 4.72
C SER A 278 11.32 13.53 3.38
N GLY A 279 10.88 12.38 2.87
CA GLY A 279 11.44 11.76 1.66
C GLY A 279 12.47 10.68 1.93
N CYS A 280 12.84 10.44 3.19
CA CYS A 280 13.72 9.33 3.53
C CYS A 280 13.04 7.98 3.25
N VAL A 281 13.77 7.10 2.59
CA VAL A 281 13.37 5.72 2.30
C VAL A 281 14.38 4.78 2.95
N TYR A 282 13.88 3.86 3.77
CA TYR A 282 14.69 2.85 4.46
C TYR A 282 14.48 1.49 3.83
N ILE A 283 15.57 0.76 3.59
CA ILE A 283 15.56 -0.60 3.05
C ILE A 283 16.02 -1.56 4.13
N LEU A 284 15.17 -2.52 4.47
CA LEU A 284 15.39 -3.49 5.54
C LEU A 284 15.41 -4.90 4.94
N ASP A 285 16.43 -5.68 5.28
CA ASP A 285 16.45 -7.12 5.00
C ASP A 285 15.59 -7.84 6.03
N CYS A 286 14.70 -8.72 5.57
CA CYS A 286 13.89 -9.61 6.41
C CYS A 286 14.70 -10.84 6.85
N LEU A 287 14.63 -11.20 8.14
CA LEU A 287 15.42 -12.26 8.80
C LEU A 287 14.54 -13.36 9.41
#